data_AF-A0A927BB95-F1
#
_entry.id   AF-A0A927BB95-F1
#
_cell.length_a   1.000
_cell.length_b   1.000
_cell.length_c   1.000
_cell.angle_alpha   90.00
_cell.angle_beta   90.00
_cell.angle_gamma   90.00
#
_symmetry.space_group_name_H-M   'P 1'
#
loop_
_entity.id
_entity.type
_entity.pdbx_description
1 polymer ?
#
loop_
_entity_poly.entity_id
_entity_poly.type
_entity_poly.pdbx_seq_one_letter_code
_entity_poly.pdbx_strand_id
1 'polypeptide(L)'
;MLNIPDKEEISIHELGSWKIKEGSWLFSKESFIDYVLSLIKELNPELQNIYTYSQKVVNGVRIGEGGTGTVYKENKTIPHGLFPEKVDGDSVNLFYKLDEVYYLVKTNIFSDGTITLSRLEDPVQLSVEEFEGLAMQGMITTVVPLNARVHIYGLGSFTVDECFYSISLTDKLLQIKDVFRELRGELSTLDICREAHQDYLDNPTADNKEKLRISYEAVPSHHRRYVGDMDVKDTQVRMILYGKQEVEGWSHYQVAQAMGEQLPTINIPDSND
;
A
#
# COMPACT_ATOMS: atom_id res chain seq x y z
N MET A 1 28.56 -1.15 -15.89
CA MET A 1 27.47 -1.45 -16.85
C MET A 1 26.38 -0.43 -16.59
N LEU A 2 25.94 0.31 -17.62
CA LEU A 2 25.07 1.49 -17.48
C LEU A 2 23.59 1.18 -17.27
N ASN A 3 23.16 -0.07 -17.46
CA ASN A 3 21.74 -0.44 -17.47
C ASN A 3 21.46 -1.62 -16.55
N ILE A 4 20.26 -1.64 -15.97
CA ILE A 4 19.61 -2.90 -15.57
C ILE A 4 19.49 -3.74 -16.84
N PRO A 5 20.05 -4.96 -16.89
CA PRO A 5 19.96 -5.80 -18.07
C PRO A 5 18.51 -6.03 -18.49
N ASP A 6 18.27 -6.10 -19.79
CA ASP A 6 16.98 -6.56 -20.30
C ASP A 6 16.67 -7.95 -19.72
N LYS A 7 15.38 -8.21 -19.52
CA LYS A 7 14.80 -9.45 -18.96
C LYS A 7 14.96 -9.62 -17.45
N GLU A 8 15.51 -8.62 -16.76
CA GLU A 8 15.51 -8.57 -15.30
C GLU A 8 14.16 -8.07 -14.75
N GLU A 9 13.95 -8.34 -13.47
CA GLU A 9 12.74 -7.98 -12.72
C GLU A 9 12.88 -6.57 -12.10
N ILE A 10 11.82 -5.78 -12.19
CA ILE A 10 11.58 -4.62 -11.35
C ILE A 10 10.36 -4.85 -10.48
N SER A 11 10.55 -4.74 -9.16
CA SER A 11 9.48 -4.89 -8.17
C SER A 11 9.22 -3.53 -7.52
N ILE A 12 7.96 -3.08 -7.58
CA ILE A 12 7.51 -1.84 -6.96
C ILE A 12 6.63 -2.21 -5.77
N HIS A 13 7.10 -1.82 -4.57
CA HIS A 13 6.44 -2.12 -3.31
C HIS A 13 4.95 -1.78 -3.34
N GLU A 14 4.13 -2.77 -2.97
CA GLU A 14 2.68 -2.71 -2.96
C GLU A 14 2.03 -2.28 -4.28
N LEU A 15 2.69 -2.46 -5.43
CA LEU A 15 2.08 -2.16 -6.72
C LEU A 15 2.12 -3.36 -7.66
N GLY A 16 3.29 -3.97 -7.83
CA GLY A 16 3.46 -5.11 -8.72
C GLY A 16 4.92 -5.42 -9.01
N SER A 17 5.09 -6.42 -9.88
CA SER A 17 6.40 -6.79 -10.40
C SER A 17 6.34 -7.12 -11.89
N TRP A 18 7.36 -6.65 -12.62
CA TRP A 18 7.44 -6.76 -14.07
C TRP A 18 8.84 -7.18 -14.52
N LYS A 19 8.89 -7.96 -15.59
CA LYS A 19 10.09 -8.11 -16.41
C LYS A 19 10.19 -6.93 -17.36
N ILE A 20 11.40 -6.38 -17.52
CA ILE A 20 11.62 -5.17 -18.31
C ILE A 20 12.49 -5.41 -19.54
N LYS A 21 12.37 -4.53 -20.53
CA LYS A 21 13.27 -4.42 -21.68
C LYS A 21 13.46 -2.97 -22.09
N GLU A 22 14.45 -2.71 -22.94
CA GLU A 22 14.71 -1.38 -23.52
C GLU A 22 14.90 -0.28 -22.45
N GLY A 23 15.57 -0.67 -21.35
CA GLY A 23 15.86 0.22 -20.23
C GLY A 23 16.76 1.38 -20.65
N SER A 24 16.36 2.60 -20.29
CA SER A 24 17.14 3.83 -20.43
C SER A 24 17.27 4.49 -19.07
N TRP A 25 18.46 4.40 -18.48
CA TRP A 25 18.74 4.79 -17.11
C TRP A 25 19.65 6.02 -17.07
N LEU A 26 19.36 6.95 -16.15
CA LEU A 26 20.20 8.14 -15.95
C LEU A 26 21.52 7.81 -15.26
N PHE A 27 21.57 6.70 -14.53
CA PHE A 27 22.69 6.31 -13.70
C PHE A 27 23.12 4.86 -13.95
N SER A 28 24.43 4.62 -13.88
CA SER A 28 24.95 3.30 -13.56
C SER A 28 24.77 2.99 -12.07
N LYS A 29 24.98 1.73 -11.66
CA LYS A 29 24.96 1.35 -10.23
C LYS A 29 25.88 2.22 -9.37
N GLU A 30 27.11 2.47 -9.85
CA GLU A 30 28.11 3.25 -9.12
C GLU A 30 27.71 4.73 -9.04
N SER A 31 27.37 5.34 -10.19
CA SER A 31 26.97 6.74 -10.22
C SER A 31 25.64 7.01 -9.50
N PHE A 32 24.75 6.01 -9.39
CA PHE A 32 23.53 6.12 -8.59
C PHE A 32 23.85 6.16 -7.09
N ILE A 33 24.76 5.30 -6.63
CA ILE A 33 25.23 5.31 -5.24
C ILE A 33 25.88 6.66 -4.92
N ASP A 34 26.74 7.17 -5.80
CA ASP A 34 27.39 8.48 -5.63
C ASP A 34 26.37 9.62 -5.57
N TYR A 35 25.35 9.58 -6.42
CA TYR A 35 24.26 10.56 -6.42
C TYR A 35 23.44 10.51 -5.12
N VAL A 36 23.03 9.32 -4.67
CA VAL A 36 22.32 9.18 -3.40
C VAL A 36 23.19 9.67 -2.24
N LEU A 37 24.48 9.34 -2.22
CA LEU A 37 25.41 9.82 -1.20
C LEU A 37 25.58 11.34 -1.25
N SER A 38 25.58 11.97 -2.43
CA SER A 38 25.66 13.44 -2.51
C SER A 38 24.41 14.10 -1.94
N LEU A 39 23.21 13.56 -2.23
CA LEU A 39 21.96 14.05 -1.63
C LEU A 39 21.93 13.88 -0.12
N ILE A 40 22.37 12.73 0.40
CA ILE A 40 22.44 12.51 1.85
C ILE A 40 23.42 13.51 2.49
N LYS A 41 24.58 13.77 1.87
CA LYS A 41 25.55 14.77 2.38
C LYS A 41 25.02 16.20 2.33
N GLU A 42 24.13 16.53 1.41
CA GLU A 42 23.49 17.84 1.38
C GLU A 42 22.56 18.03 2.57
N LEU A 43 21.77 17.01 2.92
CA LEU A 43 20.83 17.05 4.04
C LEU A 43 21.49 16.79 5.41
N ASN A 44 22.55 16.00 5.42
CA ASN A 44 23.28 15.55 6.61
C ASN A 44 24.78 15.44 6.28
N PRO A 45 25.51 16.57 6.27
CA PRO A 45 26.92 16.61 5.86
C PRO A 45 27.84 15.70 6.69
N GLU A 46 27.49 15.47 7.95
CA GLU A 46 28.28 14.64 8.88
C GLU A 46 27.96 13.15 8.79
N LEU A 47 26.93 12.78 8.01
CA LEU A 47 26.47 11.40 7.83
C LEU A 47 26.13 10.67 9.15
N GLN A 48 25.70 11.41 10.18
CA GLN A 48 25.37 10.85 11.49
C GLN A 48 23.92 10.34 11.53
N ASN A 49 23.64 9.31 12.34
CA ASN A 49 22.28 8.79 12.57
C ASN A 49 21.50 8.36 11.31
N ILE A 50 22.19 8.00 10.22
CA ILE A 50 21.54 7.56 8.96
C ILE A 50 20.80 6.23 9.15
N TYR A 51 21.35 5.33 9.96
CA TYR A 51 20.82 3.98 10.19
C TYR A 51 20.71 3.63 11.68
N THR A 52 21.04 4.58 12.57
CA THR A 52 21.08 4.35 14.00
C THR A 52 19.76 4.81 14.60
N TYR A 53 18.97 3.86 15.10
CA TYR A 53 17.83 4.19 15.94
C TYR A 53 18.35 4.81 17.25
N SER A 54 18.05 6.07 17.44
CA SER A 54 18.39 6.85 18.64
C SER A 54 17.11 7.05 19.44
N GLN A 55 17.19 7.03 20.77
CA GLN A 55 16.03 7.31 21.62
C GLN A 55 16.43 8.33 22.68
N LYS A 56 15.67 9.41 22.79
CA LYS A 56 15.86 10.45 23.81
C LYS A 56 14.57 10.70 24.57
N VAL A 57 14.69 11.16 25.82
CA VAL A 57 13.56 11.62 26.61
C VAL A 57 13.59 13.13 26.64
N VAL A 58 12.56 13.77 26.09
CA VAL A 58 12.40 15.24 26.12
C VAL A 58 11.10 15.54 26.86
N ASN A 59 11.20 16.27 27.97
CA ASN A 59 10.04 16.62 28.82
C ASN A 59 9.16 15.42 29.23
N GLY A 60 9.78 14.28 29.53
CA GLY A 60 9.06 13.05 29.91
C GLY A 60 8.48 12.25 28.74
N VAL A 61 8.56 12.76 27.52
CA VAL A 61 8.14 12.06 26.29
C VAL A 61 9.33 11.32 25.70
N ARG A 62 9.14 10.04 25.38
CA ARG A 62 10.14 9.21 24.71
C ARG A 62 10.06 9.45 23.21
N ILE A 63 11.12 10.03 22.64
CA ILE A 63 11.24 10.33 21.21
C ILE A 63 12.22 9.35 20.61
N GLY A 64 11.76 8.55 19.64
CA GLY A 64 12.61 7.73 18.78
C GLY A 64 13.00 8.51 17.53
N GLU A 65 14.28 8.56 17.21
CA GLU A 65 14.83 9.09 15.98
C GLU A 65 15.23 7.90 15.10
N GLY A 66 14.56 7.75 13.96
CA GLY A 66 14.83 6.70 12.99
C GLY A 66 14.89 7.25 11.56
N GLY A 67 15.33 6.43 10.62
CA GLY A 67 15.45 6.81 9.20
C GLY A 67 14.14 6.79 8.41
N THR A 68 13.00 6.53 9.04
CA THR A 68 11.69 6.49 8.37
C THR A 68 11.21 7.92 8.14
N GLY A 69 11.07 8.32 6.88
CA GLY A 69 10.50 9.62 6.52
C GLY A 69 9.01 9.68 6.85
N THR A 70 8.57 10.83 7.36
CA THR A 70 7.14 11.15 7.54
C THR A 70 6.64 11.89 6.32
N VAL A 71 5.49 11.50 5.78
CA VAL A 71 4.80 12.26 4.73
C VAL A 71 4.00 13.37 5.42
N TYR A 72 4.31 14.62 5.11
CA TYR A 72 3.55 15.78 5.58
C TYR A 72 3.67 16.91 4.57
N LYS A 73 2.74 17.87 4.65
CA LYS A 73 2.88 19.17 3.99
C LYS A 73 2.67 20.29 4.98
N GLU A 74 3.21 21.45 4.67
CA GLU A 74 3.02 22.65 5.48
C GLU A 74 1.67 23.30 5.17
N ASN A 75 0.92 23.62 6.22
CA ASN A 75 -0.23 24.50 6.15
C ASN A 75 0.28 25.94 6.03
N LYS A 76 0.23 26.50 4.81
CA LYS A 76 0.74 27.85 4.50
C LYS A 76 -0.23 28.97 4.88
N THR A 77 -1.18 28.72 5.79
CA THR A 77 -2.15 29.73 6.27
C THR A 77 -1.49 30.98 6.86
N ILE A 78 -0.24 30.89 7.33
CA ILE A 78 0.56 32.03 7.76
C ILE A 78 1.81 32.13 6.89
N PRO A 79 1.89 33.06 5.93
CA PRO A 79 3.12 33.35 5.22
C PRO A 79 4.22 33.72 6.23
N HIS A 80 5.35 33.02 6.19
CA HIS A 80 6.50 33.23 7.09
C HIS A 80 6.28 32.85 8.56
N GLY A 81 5.32 31.99 8.88
CA GLY A 81 5.21 31.40 10.21
C GLY A 81 6.49 30.62 10.57
N LEU A 82 7.10 30.91 11.72
CA LEU A 82 8.31 30.22 12.20
C LEU A 82 8.09 28.72 12.45
N PHE A 83 6.83 28.32 12.65
CA PHE A 83 6.41 26.94 12.87
C PHE A 83 5.10 26.72 12.11
N PRO A 84 5.15 26.45 10.79
CA PRO A 84 3.94 26.16 10.03
C PRO A 84 3.28 24.92 10.61
N GLU A 85 1.96 24.99 10.76
CA GLU A 85 1.18 23.81 11.12
C GLU A 85 1.39 22.73 10.04
N LYS A 86 1.52 21.49 10.47
CA LYS A 86 1.74 20.37 9.56
C LYS A 86 0.42 19.66 9.31
N VAL A 87 0.19 19.35 8.04
CA VAL A 87 -0.87 18.42 7.64
C VAL A 87 -0.19 17.08 7.43
N ASP A 88 -0.49 16.15 8.33
CA ASP A 88 0.00 14.78 8.23
C ASP A 88 -0.57 14.09 7.00
N GLY A 89 0.21 13.17 6.46
CA GLY A 89 -0.20 12.37 5.32
C GLY A 89 0.46 11.01 5.31
N ASP A 90 0.04 10.23 4.33
CA ASP A 90 0.69 8.99 3.95
C ASP A 90 0.69 8.86 2.42
N SER A 91 1.09 7.72 1.88
CA SER A 91 1.33 7.60 0.45
C SER A 91 1.26 6.18 -0.07
N VAL A 92 0.81 6.06 -1.32
CA VAL A 92 0.83 4.80 -2.06
C VAL A 92 1.48 4.99 -3.44
N ASN A 93 2.00 3.91 -4.02
CA ASN A 93 2.51 3.92 -5.40
C ASN A 93 1.36 3.62 -6.38
N LEU A 94 1.32 4.35 -7.50
CA LEU A 94 0.40 4.18 -8.61
C LEU A 94 1.10 4.51 -9.93
N PHE A 95 0.46 4.19 -11.06
CA PHE A 95 0.82 4.74 -12.35
C PHE A 95 -0.15 5.85 -12.75
N TYR A 96 0.41 6.93 -13.27
CA TYR A 96 -0.33 8.00 -13.93
C TYR A 96 -0.07 7.92 -15.44
N LYS A 97 -1.11 7.62 -16.21
CA LYS A 97 -1.08 7.53 -17.66
C LYS A 97 -1.28 8.93 -18.25
N LEU A 98 -0.26 9.41 -18.97
CA LEU A 98 -0.35 10.58 -19.83
C LEU A 98 0.00 10.14 -21.24
N ASP A 99 -0.92 10.39 -22.18
CA ASP A 99 -0.87 9.86 -23.55
C ASP A 99 -0.69 8.33 -23.55
N GLU A 100 0.50 7.84 -23.93
CA GLU A 100 0.83 6.41 -23.96
C GLU A 100 2.05 6.07 -23.08
N VAL A 101 2.38 6.96 -22.12
CA VAL A 101 3.46 6.78 -21.15
C VAL A 101 2.89 6.66 -19.75
N TYR A 102 3.42 5.70 -18.99
CA TYR A 102 2.99 5.41 -17.63
C TYR A 102 4.04 5.95 -16.66
N TYR A 103 3.69 6.98 -15.90
CA TYR A 103 4.59 7.57 -14.91
C TYR A 103 4.40 6.87 -13.57
N LEU A 104 5.48 6.34 -12.99
CA LEU A 104 5.44 5.84 -11.62
C LEU A 104 5.33 7.04 -10.68
N VAL A 105 4.15 7.23 -10.11
CA VAL A 105 3.87 8.32 -9.19
C VAL A 105 3.79 7.80 -7.76
N LYS A 106 4.11 8.70 -6.83
CA LYS A 106 3.79 8.53 -5.42
C LYS A 106 2.61 9.42 -5.09
N THR A 107 1.47 8.80 -4.83
CA THR A 107 0.21 9.45 -4.47
C THR A 107 0.24 9.75 -2.99
N ASN A 108 0.57 10.99 -2.62
CA ASN A 108 0.54 11.45 -1.23
C ASN A 108 -0.88 11.88 -0.88
N ILE A 109 -1.36 11.43 0.26
CA ILE A 109 -2.73 11.59 0.76
C ILE A 109 -2.63 12.34 2.08
N PHE A 110 -3.36 13.44 2.22
CA PHE A 110 -3.26 14.30 3.40
C PHE A 110 -4.58 14.32 4.18
N SER A 111 -4.49 14.54 5.50
CA SER A 111 -5.65 14.54 6.40
C SER A 111 -6.71 15.59 6.05
N ASP A 112 -6.32 16.66 5.36
CA ASP A 112 -7.20 17.73 4.88
C ASP A 112 -8.00 17.37 3.60
N GLY A 113 -7.89 16.13 3.10
CA GLY A 113 -8.61 15.68 1.92
C GLY A 113 -7.92 15.99 0.59
N THR A 114 -6.73 16.58 0.61
CA THR A 114 -5.95 16.79 -0.62
C THR A 114 -5.11 15.57 -0.98
N ILE A 115 -4.94 15.35 -2.28
CA ILE A 115 -4.06 14.34 -2.84
C ILE A 115 -3.00 15.04 -3.69
N THR A 116 -1.76 14.55 -3.68
CA THR A 116 -0.70 15.04 -4.56
C THR A 116 0.00 13.89 -5.26
N LEU A 117 -0.04 13.88 -6.58
CA LEU A 117 0.77 13.00 -7.41
C LEU A 117 2.17 13.58 -7.51
N SER A 118 3.09 13.00 -6.75
CA SER A 118 4.51 13.37 -6.75
C SER A 118 5.34 12.38 -7.60
N ARG A 119 6.65 12.63 -7.70
CA ARG A 119 7.55 11.95 -8.66
C ARG A 119 7.18 12.24 -10.11
N LEU A 120 6.82 13.50 -10.36
CA LEU A 120 6.67 14.12 -11.66
C LEU A 120 7.56 15.36 -11.69
N GLU A 121 7.86 15.87 -12.88
CA GLU A 121 8.58 17.16 -13.02
C GLU A 121 7.81 18.28 -12.32
N ASP A 122 6.51 18.34 -12.61
CA ASP A 122 5.55 19.18 -11.91
C ASP A 122 4.55 18.30 -11.16
N PRO A 123 4.60 18.25 -9.82
CA PRO A 123 3.61 17.52 -9.04
C PRO A 123 2.19 18.03 -9.27
N VAL A 124 1.23 17.11 -9.37
CA VAL A 124 -0.18 17.44 -9.60
C VAL A 124 -0.94 17.35 -8.29
N GLN A 125 -1.57 18.45 -7.87
CA GLN A 125 -2.46 18.48 -6.71
C GLN A 125 -3.90 18.26 -7.15
N LEU A 126 -4.64 17.43 -6.42
CA LEU A 126 -5.99 16.99 -6.74
C LEU A 126 -6.87 17.01 -5.49
N SER A 127 -8.17 17.24 -5.67
CA SER A 127 -9.20 16.83 -4.72
C SER A 127 -9.42 15.31 -4.79
N VAL A 128 -10.17 14.76 -3.82
CA VAL A 128 -10.58 13.35 -3.85
C VAL A 128 -11.43 13.06 -5.08
N GLU A 129 -12.38 13.94 -5.39
CA GLU A 129 -13.29 13.79 -6.53
C GLU A 129 -12.54 13.84 -7.86
N GLU A 130 -11.55 14.73 -8.00
CA GLU A 130 -10.70 14.79 -9.18
C GLU A 130 -9.87 13.51 -9.35
N PHE A 131 -9.28 13.02 -8.25
CA PHE A 131 -8.51 11.78 -8.26
C PHE A 131 -9.38 10.57 -8.65
N GLU A 132 -10.58 10.43 -8.08
CA GLU A 132 -11.54 9.40 -8.46
C GLU A 132 -11.97 9.54 -9.93
N GLY A 133 -12.15 10.78 -10.41
CA GLY A 133 -12.39 11.08 -11.81
C GLY A 133 -11.29 10.55 -12.74
N LEU A 134 -10.03 10.79 -12.40
CA LEU A 134 -8.88 10.28 -13.16
C LEU A 134 -8.78 8.75 -13.12
N ALA A 135 -9.13 8.12 -11.99
CA ALA A 135 -9.18 6.67 -11.86
C ALA A 135 -10.27 6.05 -12.75
N MET A 136 -11.47 6.65 -12.77
CA MET A 136 -12.58 6.22 -13.64
C MET A 136 -12.26 6.37 -15.13
N GLN A 137 -11.47 7.39 -15.48
CA GLN A 137 -11.02 7.61 -16.86
C GLN A 137 -9.85 6.69 -17.27
N GLY A 138 -9.31 5.88 -16.33
CA GLY A 138 -8.16 5.01 -16.57
C GLY A 138 -6.82 5.74 -16.65
N MET A 139 -6.78 7.02 -16.25
CA MET A 139 -5.52 7.77 -16.13
C MET A 139 -4.75 7.40 -14.87
N ILE A 140 -5.43 7.07 -13.77
CA ILE A 140 -4.80 6.46 -12.60
C ILE A 140 -5.02 4.95 -12.67
N THR A 141 -3.93 4.18 -12.62
CA THR A 141 -3.96 2.73 -12.80
C THR A 141 -2.88 2.03 -12.02
N THR A 142 -3.06 0.73 -11.80
CA THR A 142 -2.05 -0.20 -11.27
C THR A 142 -1.51 -1.14 -12.35
N VAL A 143 -2.16 -1.17 -13.52
CA VAL A 143 -1.84 -2.08 -14.62
C VAL A 143 -1.18 -1.29 -15.75
N VAL A 144 -0.03 -1.79 -16.19
CA VAL A 144 0.70 -1.29 -17.36
C VAL A 144 0.64 -2.36 -18.46
N PRO A 145 0.15 -2.04 -19.67
CA PRO A 145 0.11 -2.99 -20.77
C PRO A 145 1.50 -3.49 -21.20
N LEU A 146 1.56 -4.68 -21.78
CA LEU A 146 2.78 -5.19 -22.39
C LEU A 146 3.24 -4.25 -23.51
N ASN A 147 4.55 -4.07 -23.61
CA ASN A 147 5.21 -3.14 -24.54
C ASN A 147 4.90 -1.65 -24.29
N ALA A 148 4.20 -1.29 -23.21
CA ALA A 148 4.05 0.10 -22.81
C ALA A 148 5.31 0.59 -22.09
N ARG A 149 5.56 1.90 -22.20
CA ARG A 149 6.73 2.55 -21.60
C ARG A 149 6.38 3.11 -20.24
N VAL A 150 7.20 2.76 -19.25
CA VAL A 150 7.15 3.28 -17.88
C VAL A 150 8.26 4.30 -17.69
N HIS A 151 7.93 5.43 -17.08
CA HIS A 151 8.88 6.45 -16.68
C HIS A 151 8.93 6.56 -15.15
N ILE A 152 10.15 6.55 -14.60
CA ILE A 152 10.42 6.80 -13.18
C ILE A 152 11.20 8.10 -13.09
N TYR A 153 10.54 9.15 -12.60
CA TYR A 153 11.13 10.47 -12.50
C TYR A 153 12.42 10.46 -11.70
N GLY A 154 13.45 11.10 -12.25
CA GLY A 154 14.78 11.17 -11.63
C GLY A 154 15.55 9.85 -11.62
N LEU A 155 15.11 8.80 -12.32
CA LEU A 155 15.83 7.52 -12.40
C LEU A 155 16.02 7.02 -13.83
N GLY A 156 14.94 6.96 -14.62
CA GLY A 156 15.00 6.40 -15.98
C GLY A 156 13.64 5.94 -16.50
N SER A 157 13.66 5.10 -17.52
CA SER A 157 12.48 4.52 -18.14
C SER A 157 12.75 3.14 -18.68
N PHE A 158 11.71 2.34 -18.84
CA PHE A 158 11.78 0.99 -19.41
C PHE A 158 10.48 0.62 -20.12
N THR A 159 10.52 -0.42 -20.93
CA THR A 159 9.34 -1.02 -21.56
C THR A 159 8.97 -2.31 -20.81
N VAL A 160 7.68 -2.54 -20.55
CA VAL A 160 7.20 -3.76 -19.91
C VAL A 160 7.28 -4.94 -20.89
N ASP A 161 7.95 -6.02 -20.50
CA ASP A 161 8.02 -7.26 -21.27
C ASP A 161 7.04 -8.33 -20.76
N GLU A 162 6.95 -8.47 -19.44
CA GLU A 162 6.05 -9.43 -18.77
C GLU A 162 5.56 -8.82 -17.45
N CYS A 163 4.33 -9.15 -17.03
CA CYS A 163 3.79 -8.78 -15.73
C CYS A 163 3.66 -10.04 -14.88
N PHE A 164 4.41 -10.14 -13.78
CA PHE A 164 4.33 -11.28 -12.86
C PHE A 164 3.09 -11.18 -11.97
N TYR A 165 2.88 -10.00 -11.39
CA TYR A 165 1.66 -9.66 -10.67
C TYR A 165 1.47 -8.15 -10.61
N SER A 166 0.22 -7.72 -10.43
CA SER A 166 -0.11 -6.33 -10.11
C SER A 166 -1.30 -6.33 -9.16
N ILE A 167 -1.32 -5.38 -8.23
CA ILE A 167 -2.46 -5.18 -7.33
C ILE A 167 -3.62 -4.59 -8.14
N SER A 168 -4.86 -4.97 -7.83
CA SER A 168 -6.02 -4.40 -8.48
C SER A 168 -6.16 -2.91 -8.15
N LEU A 169 -6.61 -2.10 -9.12
CA LEU A 169 -6.89 -0.68 -8.85
C LEU A 169 -7.95 -0.55 -7.73
N THR A 170 -8.96 -1.42 -7.71
CA THR A 170 -9.98 -1.46 -6.65
C THR A 170 -9.36 -1.64 -5.27
N ASP A 171 -8.45 -2.58 -5.07
CA ASP A 171 -7.77 -2.77 -3.78
C ASP A 171 -6.94 -1.55 -3.39
N LYS A 172 -6.30 -0.91 -4.37
CA LYS A 172 -5.51 0.29 -4.12
C LYS A 172 -6.40 1.47 -3.72
N LEU A 173 -7.58 1.62 -4.33
CA LEU A 173 -8.58 2.61 -3.93
C LEU A 173 -9.14 2.34 -2.52
N LEU A 174 -9.36 1.07 -2.15
CA LEU A 174 -9.73 0.70 -0.77
C LEU A 174 -8.61 1.07 0.21
N GLN A 175 -7.35 0.81 -0.13
CA GLN A 175 -6.20 1.21 0.70
C GLN A 175 -6.14 2.72 0.89
N ILE A 176 -6.37 3.52 -0.16
CA ILE A 176 -6.42 4.99 -0.08
C ILE A 176 -7.54 5.46 0.85
N LYS A 177 -8.71 4.82 0.77
CA LYS A 177 -9.83 5.12 1.69
C LYS A 177 -9.46 4.80 3.14
N ASP A 178 -8.76 3.70 3.38
CA ASP A 178 -8.28 3.33 4.71
C ASP A 178 -7.26 4.35 5.25
N VAL A 179 -6.32 4.79 4.42
CA VAL A 179 -5.37 5.87 4.76
C VAL A 179 -6.11 7.15 5.19
N PHE A 180 -7.18 7.55 4.50
CA PHE A 180 -7.97 8.70 4.95
C PHE A 180 -8.62 8.50 6.33
N ARG A 181 -9.07 7.28 6.65
CA ARG A 181 -9.65 6.96 7.96
C ARG A 181 -8.60 7.08 9.05
N GLU A 182 -7.44 6.45 8.84
CA GLU A 182 -6.32 6.49 9.78
C GLU A 182 -5.84 7.92 10.04
N LEU A 183 -5.69 8.72 8.98
CA LEU A 183 -5.31 10.14 9.08
C LEU A 183 -6.34 11.00 9.84
N ARG A 184 -7.60 10.55 9.93
CA ARG A 184 -8.68 11.19 10.71
C ARG A 184 -8.84 10.61 12.11
N GLY A 185 -8.03 9.61 12.48
CA GLY A 185 -8.14 8.90 13.75
C GLY A 185 -9.38 8.00 13.83
N GLU A 186 -9.96 7.63 12.70
CA GLU A 186 -11.06 6.67 12.61
C GLU A 186 -10.53 5.23 12.62
N LEU A 187 -11.37 4.27 13.00
CA LEU A 187 -11.02 2.84 12.90
C LEU A 187 -10.71 2.46 11.45
N SER A 188 -9.68 1.63 11.26
CA SER A 188 -9.39 1.04 9.96
C SER A 188 -10.51 0.09 9.54
N THR A 189 -10.63 -0.17 8.24
CA THR A 189 -11.53 -1.19 7.69
C THR A 189 -11.22 -2.57 8.26
N LEU A 190 -9.95 -2.86 8.56
CA LEU A 190 -9.54 -4.09 9.21
C LEU A 190 -10.11 -4.22 10.62
N ASP A 191 -10.05 -3.15 11.42
CA ASP A 191 -10.57 -3.14 12.79
C ASP A 191 -12.09 -3.25 12.81
N ILE A 192 -12.78 -2.57 11.89
CA ILE A 192 -14.24 -2.68 11.73
C ILE A 192 -14.63 -4.10 11.34
N CYS A 193 -13.86 -4.74 10.46
CA CYS A 193 -14.12 -6.13 10.09
C CYS A 193 -13.88 -7.10 11.26
N ARG A 194 -12.90 -6.82 12.13
CA ARG A 194 -12.66 -7.59 13.35
C ARG A 194 -13.82 -7.45 14.35
N GLU A 195 -14.32 -6.22 14.54
CA GLU A 195 -15.50 -5.98 15.37
C GLU A 195 -16.72 -6.70 14.83
N ALA A 196 -17.00 -6.59 13.52
CA ALA A 196 -18.12 -7.29 12.89
C ALA A 196 -17.98 -8.82 12.95
N HIS A 197 -16.74 -9.33 12.89
CA HIS A 197 -16.47 -10.75 13.07
C HIS A 197 -16.79 -11.20 14.49
N GLN A 198 -16.36 -10.43 15.50
CA GLN A 198 -16.68 -10.71 16.90
C GLN A 198 -18.19 -10.64 17.18
N ASP A 199 -18.88 -9.64 16.63
CA ASP A 199 -20.34 -9.51 16.76
C ASP A 199 -21.08 -10.73 16.20
N TYR A 200 -20.60 -11.29 15.08
CA TYR A 200 -21.15 -12.52 14.53
C TYR A 200 -20.87 -13.74 15.41
N LEU A 201 -19.66 -13.85 15.98
CA LEU A 201 -19.31 -14.94 16.89
C LEU A 201 -20.17 -14.92 18.17
N ASP A 202 -20.44 -13.72 18.69
CA ASP A 202 -21.24 -13.53 19.90
C ASP A 202 -22.75 -13.70 19.62
N ASN A 203 -23.22 -13.28 18.45
CA ASN A 203 -24.62 -13.43 18.03
C ASN A 203 -24.76 -13.75 16.53
N PRO A 204 -24.75 -15.04 16.16
CA PRO A 204 -24.81 -15.52 14.77
C PRO A 204 -26.16 -15.29 14.05
N THR A 205 -26.49 -14.05 13.69
CA THR A 205 -27.70 -13.72 12.91
C THR A 205 -27.39 -13.40 11.46
N ALA A 206 -28.39 -13.49 10.57
CA ALA A 206 -28.29 -13.07 9.18
C ALA A 206 -27.85 -11.60 9.04
N ASP A 207 -28.33 -10.72 9.92
CA ASP A 207 -27.93 -9.31 9.96
C ASP A 207 -26.45 -9.14 10.29
N ASN A 208 -25.95 -9.86 11.30
CA ASN A 208 -24.53 -9.81 11.67
C ASN A 208 -23.64 -10.45 10.59
N LYS A 209 -24.14 -11.49 9.91
CA LYS A 209 -23.46 -12.09 8.76
C LYS A 209 -23.33 -11.08 7.61
N GLU A 210 -24.38 -10.32 7.32
CA GLU A 210 -24.35 -9.32 6.26
C GLU A 210 -23.44 -8.13 6.62
N LYS A 211 -23.45 -7.67 7.87
CA LYS A 211 -22.49 -6.67 8.36
C LYS A 211 -21.04 -7.15 8.17
N LEU A 212 -20.75 -8.39 8.58
CA LEU A 212 -19.43 -9.00 8.39
C LEU A 212 -19.06 -9.07 6.91
N ARG A 213 -19.99 -9.43 6.03
CA ARG A 213 -19.76 -9.47 4.58
C ARG A 213 -19.36 -8.10 4.03
N ILE A 214 -20.13 -7.07 4.37
CA ILE A 214 -19.89 -5.69 3.94
C ILE A 214 -18.54 -5.19 4.45
N SER A 215 -18.23 -5.38 5.74
CA SER A 215 -16.95 -4.95 6.32
C SER A 215 -15.77 -5.72 5.72
N TYR A 216 -15.91 -7.03 5.50
CA TYR A 216 -14.86 -7.88 4.94
C TYR A 216 -14.52 -7.52 3.49
N GLU A 217 -15.53 -7.23 2.68
CA GLU A 217 -15.33 -6.81 1.28
C GLU A 217 -14.72 -5.40 1.17
N ALA A 218 -14.92 -4.54 2.17
CA ALA A 218 -14.30 -3.22 2.27
C ALA A 218 -12.79 -3.26 2.62
N VAL A 219 -12.30 -4.36 3.21
CA VAL A 219 -10.87 -4.55 3.46
C VAL A 219 -10.15 -4.88 2.15
N PRO A 220 -9.02 -4.21 1.83
CA PRO A 220 -8.19 -4.57 0.68
C PRO A 220 -7.80 -6.05 0.69
N SER A 221 -7.88 -6.73 -0.45
CA SER A 221 -7.74 -8.19 -0.54
C SER A 221 -6.49 -8.75 0.15
N HIS A 222 -5.35 -8.09 -0.01
CA HIS A 222 -4.06 -8.46 0.58
C HIS A 222 -3.96 -8.21 2.10
N HIS A 223 -4.87 -7.41 2.66
CA HIS A 223 -4.99 -7.16 4.10
C HIS A 223 -5.98 -8.09 4.79
N ARG A 224 -6.91 -8.72 4.06
CA ARG A 224 -7.94 -9.61 4.63
C ARG A 224 -7.36 -10.72 5.50
N ARG A 225 -6.19 -11.25 5.12
CA ARG A 225 -5.48 -12.29 5.90
C ARG A 225 -5.21 -11.91 7.36
N TYR A 226 -5.24 -10.62 7.70
CA TYR A 226 -5.02 -10.12 9.06
C TYR A 226 -6.32 -9.97 9.87
N VAL A 227 -7.49 -10.29 9.30
CA VAL A 227 -8.78 -10.15 10.02
C VAL A 227 -8.86 -11.14 11.19
N GLY A 228 -8.44 -12.39 11.01
CA GLY A 228 -8.34 -13.34 12.12
C GLY A 228 -6.94 -13.39 12.75
N ASP A 229 -6.68 -14.48 13.48
CA ASP A 229 -5.37 -14.70 14.12
C ASP A 229 -4.28 -15.11 13.11
N MET A 230 -3.03 -15.21 13.59
CA MET A 230 -1.90 -15.54 12.72
C MET A 230 -1.94 -16.95 12.14
N ASP A 231 -2.68 -17.88 12.75
CA ASP A 231 -2.71 -19.29 12.37
C ASP A 231 -3.81 -19.57 11.34
N VAL A 232 -4.99 -19.01 11.58
CA VAL A 232 -6.22 -19.22 10.81
C VAL A 232 -6.44 -18.11 9.78
N LYS A 233 -5.82 -16.94 9.95
CA LYS A 233 -5.96 -15.78 9.04
C LYS A 233 -7.45 -15.43 8.84
N ASP A 234 -7.88 -15.20 7.61
CA ASP A 234 -9.27 -14.94 7.22
C ASP A 234 -10.10 -16.19 6.99
N THR A 235 -9.56 -17.41 7.15
CA THR A 235 -10.27 -18.65 6.81
C THR A 235 -11.58 -18.76 7.56
N GLN A 236 -11.62 -18.42 8.86
CA GLN A 236 -12.85 -18.47 9.65
C GLN A 236 -13.94 -17.54 9.09
N VAL A 237 -13.57 -16.31 8.74
CA VAL A 237 -14.49 -15.32 8.14
C VAL A 237 -14.99 -15.81 6.78
N ARG A 238 -14.11 -16.35 5.94
CA ARG A 238 -14.50 -16.94 4.65
C ARG A 238 -15.47 -18.10 4.83
N MET A 239 -15.24 -18.98 5.80
CA MET A 239 -16.14 -20.09 6.09
C MET A 239 -17.53 -19.61 6.52
N ILE A 240 -17.61 -18.55 7.33
CA ILE A 240 -18.88 -17.93 7.74
C ILE A 240 -19.63 -17.36 6.51
N LEU A 241 -18.93 -16.64 5.64
CA LEU A 241 -19.52 -15.90 4.53
C LEU A 241 -19.85 -16.79 3.32
N TYR A 242 -18.91 -17.62 2.90
CA TYR A 242 -18.96 -18.36 1.63
C TYR A 242 -19.14 -19.88 1.81
N GLY A 243 -19.04 -20.38 3.04
CA GLY A 243 -19.38 -21.76 3.41
C GLY A 243 -18.22 -22.58 3.95
N LYS A 244 -18.54 -23.66 4.67
CA LYS A 244 -17.55 -24.50 5.40
C LYS A 244 -16.44 -25.09 4.53
N GLN A 245 -16.67 -25.23 3.22
CA GLN A 245 -15.70 -25.73 2.24
C GLN A 245 -14.46 -24.83 2.10
N GLU A 246 -14.55 -23.56 2.51
CA GLU A 246 -13.43 -22.60 2.44
C GLU A 246 -12.21 -23.05 3.27
N VAL A 247 -12.39 -23.96 4.23
CA VAL A 247 -11.29 -24.59 4.97
C VAL A 247 -10.31 -25.34 4.06
N GLU A 248 -10.76 -25.84 2.90
CA GLU A 248 -9.93 -26.55 1.93
C GLU A 248 -8.86 -25.66 1.28
N GLY A 249 -9.10 -24.34 1.26
CA GLY A 249 -8.15 -23.35 0.78
C GLY A 249 -7.08 -22.95 1.80
N TRP A 250 -7.18 -23.41 3.06
CA TRP A 250 -6.22 -23.09 4.12
C TRP A 250 -4.95 -23.91 3.98
N SER A 251 -3.79 -23.26 4.13
CA SER A 251 -2.49 -23.89 3.88
C SER A 251 -2.24 -25.13 4.75
N HIS A 252 -2.66 -25.12 6.03
CA HIS A 252 -2.51 -26.27 6.91
C HIS A 252 -3.39 -27.45 6.47
N TYR A 253 -4.59 -27.18 5.95
CA TYR A 253 -5.46 -28.22 5.40
C TYR A 253 -4.84 -28.88 4.18
N GLN A 254 -4.32 -28.07 3.24
CA GLN A 254 -3.67 -28.57 2.01
C GLN A 254 -2.42 -29.40 2.31
N VAL A 255 -1.61 -28.97 3.27
CA VAL A 255 -0.41 -29.70 3.71
C VAL A 255 -0.80 -31.03 4.37
N ALA A 256 -1.74 -31.03 5.32
CA ALA A 256 -2.20 -32.24 5.98
C ALA A 256 -2.80 -33.24 4.98
N GLN A 257 -3.60 -32.76 4.01
CA GLN A 257 -4.16 -33.58 2.95
C GLN A 257 -3.06 -34.23 2.08
N ALA A 258 -2.05 -33.46 1.67
CA ALA A 258 -0.93 -33.97 0.88
C ALA A 258 -0.07 -35.00 1.63
N MET A 259 0.03 -34.85 2.96
CA MET A 259 0.77 -35.76 3.84
C MET A 259 -0.06 -36.98 4.29
N GLY A 260 -1.35 -37.03 3.97
CA GLY A 260 -2.26 -38.09 4.45
C GLY A 260 -2.49 -38.05 5.96
N GLU A 261 -2.32 -36.87 6.56
CA GLU A 261 -2.50 -36.64 7.99
C GLU A 261 -3.97 -36.32 8.33
N GLN A 262 -4.26 -36.21 9.63
CA GLN A 262 -5.57 -35.78 10.08
C GLN A 262 -5.82 -34.33 9.65
N LEU A 263 -6.94 -34.11 8.95
CA LEU A 263 -7.30 -32.79 8.46
C LEU A 263 -7.67 -31.86 9.61
N PRO A 264 -7.07 -30.66 9.68
CA PRO A 264 -7.39 -29.70 10.71
C PRO A 264 -8.80 -29.15 10.48
N THR A 265 -9.50 -28.82 11.57
CA THR A 265 -10.86 -28.29 11.54
C THR A 265 -10.91 -26.92 12.22
N ILE A 266 -11.75 -26.04 11.67
CA ILE A 266 -12.07 -24.74 12.28
C ILE A 266 -13.55 -24.78 12.62
N ASN A 267 -13.87 -24.54 13.89
CA ASN A 267 -15.25 -24.44 14.33
C ASN A 267 -15.76 -23.02 14.06
N ILE A 268 -16.92 -22.95 13.41
CA ILE A 268 -17.70 -21.71 13.26
C ILE A 268 -19.08 -21.95 13.89
N PRO A 269 -19.68 -20.95 14.54
CA PRO A 269 -21.05 -21.07 15.00
C PRO A 269 -21.99 -21.26 13.81
N ASP A 270 -23.04 -22.06 13.99
CA ASP A 270 -24.14 -22.15 13.03
C ASP A 270 -25.03 -20.90 13.18
N SER A 271 -25.65 -20.48 12.08
CA SER A 271 -26.60 -19.35 12.10
C SER A 271 -27.77 -19.70 13.01
N ASN A 272 -28.20 -18.74 13.84
CA ASN A 272 -29.32 -18.88 14.77
C ASN A 272 -30.70 -18.78 14.07
N ASP A 273 -30.74 -18.65 12.75
CA ASP A 273 -31.93 -18.41 11.92
C ASP A 273 -32.37 -19.66 11.14
#